data_AF-A0A6N3E2K5-F1
#
_entry.id   AF-A0A6N3E2K5-F1
#
_cell.length_a   1.000
_cell.length_b   1.000
_cell.length_c   1.000
_cell.angle_alpha   90.00
_cell.angle_beta   90.00
_cell.angle_gamma   90.00
#
_symmetry.space_group_name_H-M   'P 1'
#
loop_
_entity.id
_entity.type
_entity.pdbx_description
1 polymer ?
#
loop_
_entity_poly.entity_id
_entity_poly.type
_entity_poly.pdbx_seq_one_letter_code
_entity_poly.pdbx_strand_id
1 'polypeptide(L)'
;MRQSSHPKKRHRILWGFLYVGIFIAVFTLSAAIKLVSNPLGDDFSVVWNDSVGTVYADIPYGDGDANKFDLYVPADRSRQHYGLVVYLHSGGFTSGDKADDARTLHWLCAQGYVAAGINYTLFSEQHPGANILTQSLEIKRAWTRWSPRRPSWATP
;
A
#
# COMPACT_ATOMS: atom_id res chain seq x y z
N MET A 1 24.72 1.97 68.39
CA MET A 1 24.66 2.85 67.20
C MET A 1 24.96 2.04 65.95
N ARG A 2 23.95 1.70 65.13
CA ARG A 2 23.98 1.77 63.65
C ARG A 2 22.64 1.27 63.12
N GLN A 3 21.89 2.18 62.51
CA GLN A 3 20.63 1.91 61.85
C GLN A 3 20.85 1.11 60.56
N SER A 4 19.99 0.12 60.34
CA SER A 4 19.78 -0.55 59.08
C SER A 4 19.18 0.41 58.05
N SER A 5 19.72 0.44 56.82
CA SER A 5 19.00 1.00 55.69
C SER A 5 19.16 0.11 54.45
N HIS A 6 18.10 -0.60 54.08
CA HIS A 6 17.92 -1.20 52.76
C HIS A 6 16.96 -0.32 51.93
N PRO A 7 17.40 0.83 51.35
CA PRO A 7 16.52 1.66 50.53
C PRO A 7 16.43 1.19 49.05
N LYS A 8 17.30 0.28 48.61
CA LYS A 8 17.48 -0.04 47.18
C LYS A 8 16.31 -0.79 46.53
N LYS A 9 15.62 -1.71 47.23
CA LYS A 9 14.52 -2.51 46.63
C LYS A 9 13.23 -1.70 46.44
N ARG A 10 12.84 -0.89 47.43
CA ARG A 10 11.62 -0.08 47.39
C ARG A 10 11.67 1.00 46.31
N HIS A 11 12.85 1.57 46.09
CA HIS A 11 13.09 2.54 45.01
C HIS A 11 12.94 1.91 43.62
N ARG A 12 13.48 0.70 43.39
CA ARG A 12 13.36 -0.01 42.11
C ARG A 12 11.90 -0.36 41.77
N ILE A 13 11.11 -0.74 42.77
CA ILE A 13 9.67 -1.03 42.59
C ILE A 13 8.90 0.26 42.26
N LEU A 14 9.21 1.38 42.92
CA LEU A 14 8.60 2.68 42.63
C LEU A 14 8.88 3.15 41.18
N TRP A 15 10.12 2.99 40.69
CA TRP A 15 10.45 3.28 39.30
C TRP A 15 9.70 2.37 38.31
N GLY A 16 9.50 1.10 38.65
CA GLY A 16 8.68 0.18 37.85
C GLY A 16 7.25 0.68 37.66
N PHE A 17 6.58 1.12 38.73
CA PHE A 17 5.24 1.70 38.64
C PHE A 17 5.22 3.02 37.85
N LEU A 18 6.26 3.86 37.98
CA LEU A 18 6.37 5.08 37.19
C LEU A 18 6.49 4.77 35.69
N TYR A 19 7.34 3.81 35.30
CA TYR A 19 7.50 3.43 33.89
C TYR A 19 6.22 2.84 33.31
N VAL A 20 5.52 1.98 34.06
CA VAL A 20 4.23 1.44 33.63
C VAL A 20 3.18 2.55 33.48
N GLY A 21 3.13 3.49 34.43
CA GLY A 21 2.23 4.65 34.36
C GLY A 21 2.49 5.54 33.14
N ILE A 22 3.76 5.86 32.87
CA ILE A 22 4.17 6.63 31.68
C ILE A 22 3.82 5.87 30.40
N PHE A 23 4.11 4.57 30.33
CA PHE A 23 3.79 3.75 29.18
C PHE A 23 2.28 3.76 28.88
N ILE A 24 1.44 3.55 29.90
CA ILE A 24 -0.01 3.57 29.76
C ILE A 24 -0.46 4.96 29.28
N ALA A 25 0.00 6.04 29.91
CA ALA A 25 -0.39 7.39 29.53
C ALA A 25 -0.03 7.71 28.07
N VAL A 26 1.20 7.41 27.64
CA VAL A 26 1.65 7.61 26.25
C VAL A 26 0.88 6.71 25.28
N PHE A 27 0.64 5.45 25.64
CA PHE A 27 -0.12 4.52 24.83
C PHE A 27 -1.57 4.99 24.64
N THR A 28 -2.25 5.38 25.73
CA THR A 28 -3.64 5.86 25.67
C THR A 28 -3.76 7.15 24.88
N LEU A 29 -2.81 8.09 25.06
CA LEU A 29 -2.77 9.32 24.29
C LEU A 29 -2.56 9.04 22.80
N SER A 30 -1.62 8.14 22.48
CA SER A 30 -1.35 7.75 21.09
C SER A 30 -2.53 7.04 20.43
N ALA A 31 -3.22 6.16 21.16
CA ALA A 31 -4.42 5.48 20.69
C ALA A 31 -5.56 6.48 20.46
N ALA A 32 -5.80 7.41 21.39
CA ALA A 32 -6.80 8.46 21.24
C ALA A 32 -6.52 9.35 20.02
N ILE A 33 -5.26 9.76 19.80
CA ILE A 33 -4.87 10.51 18.61
C ILE A 33 -5.18 9.72 17.33
N LYS A 34 -4.85 8.43 17.27
CA LYS A 34 -5.14 7.59 16.09
C LYS A 34 -6.63 7.38 15.84
N LEU A 35 -7.46 7.36 16.89
CA LEU A 35 -8.90 7.15 16.77
C LEU A 35 -9.66 8.43 16.40
N VAL A 36 -9.16 9.60 16.81
CA VAL A 36 -9.85 10.89 16.62
C VAL A 36 -9.29 11.68 15.43
N SER A 37 -8.02 11.50 15.10
CA SER A 37 -7.37 12.23 14.02
C SER A 37 -7.04 11.29 12.88
N ASN A 38 -7.54 11.60 11.68
CA ASN A 38 -7.09 10.97 10.44
C ASN A 38 -6.27 11.96 9.59
N PRO A 39 -5.07 12.40 10.07
CA PRO A 39 -4.34 13.53 9.49
C PRO A 39 -3.84 13.29 8.05
N LEU A 40 -3.97 12.08 7.51
CA LEU A 40 -3.57 11.71 6.14
C LEU A 40 -4.76 11.28 5.26
N GLY A 41 -5.97 11.22 5.82
CA GLY A 41 -7.13 10.62 5.15
C GLY A 41 -7.80 11.50 4.10
N ASP A 42 -7.73 12.82 4.30
CA ASP A 42 -8.47 13.80 3.50
C ASP A 42 -7.70 14.25 2.26
N ASP A 43 -6.36 14.20 2.29
CA ASP A 43 -5.49 14.67 1.20
C ASP A 43 -5.65 13.87 -0.10
N PHE A 44 -6.10 12.61 0.00
CA PHE A 44 -6.36 11.71 -1.13
C PHE A 44 -7.85 11.58 -1.46
N SER A 45 -8.72 12.38 -0.85
CA SER A 45 -10.15 12.32 -1.12
C SER A 45 -10.48 13.04 -2.44
N VAL A 46 -11.11 12.31 -3.36
CA VAL A 46 -11.63 12.85 -4.61
C VAL A 46 -13.09 12.43 -4.75
N VAL A 47 -13.97 13.39 -5.05
CA VAL A 47 -15.35 13.10 -5.44
C VAL A 47 -15.33 12.53 -6.86
N TRP A 48 -15.31 11.20 -6.98
CA TRP A 48 -15.22 10.53 -8.26
C TRP A 48 -16.51 10.66 -9.08
N ASN A 49 -16.39 11.09 -10.33
CA ASN A 49 -17.47 11.16 -11.32
C ASN A 49 -16.85 11.24 -12.74
N ASP A 50 -17.70 11.22 -13.76
CA ASP A 50 -17.29 11.19 -15.18
C ASP A 50 -16.50 12.44 -15.63
N SER A 51 -16.55 13.54 -14.88
CA SER A 51 -15.72 14.72 -15.16
C SER A 51 -14.28 14.57 -14.67
N VAL A 52 -14.02 13.64 -13.74
CA VAL A 52 -12.67 13.32 -13.26
C VAL A 52 -12.04 12.27 -14.18
N GLY A 53 -12.73 11.16 -14.41
CA GLY A 53 -12.21 10.07 -15.22
C GLY A 53 -13.12 8.87 -15.34
N THR A 54 -12.62 7.83 -16.00
CA THR A 54 -13.31 6.55 -16.21
C THR A 54 -12.43 5.42 -15.70
N VAL A 55 -13.05 4.43 -15.05
CA VAL A 55 -12.38 3.21 -14.59
C VAL A 55 -12.72 2.06 -15.54
N TYR A 56 -11.69 1.38 -16.03
CA TYR A 56 -11.81 0.14 -16.78
C TYR A 56 -11.28 -0.98 -15.89
N ALA A 57 -12.18 -1.79 -15.32
CA ALA A 57 -11.84 -2.79 -14.32
C ALA A 57 -11.49 -4.14 -14.93
N ASP A 58 -10.75 -4.96 -14.15
CA ASP A 58 -10.50 -6.37 -14.38
C ASP A 58 -9.87 -6.71 -15.74
N ILE A 59 -9.02 -5.81 -16.24
CA ILE A 59 -8.30 -6.01 -17.49
C ILE A 59 -7.22 -7.09 -17.26
N PRO A 60 -7.24 -8.22 -18.01
CA PRO A 60 -6.23 -9.25 -17.87
C PRO A 60 -4.89 -8.79 -18.45
N TYR A 61 -3.80 -9.03 -17.73
CA TYR A 61 -2.44 -8.75 -18.21
C TYR A 61 -1.57 -10.00 -18.35
N GLY A 62 -1.95 -11.09 -17.70
CA GLY A 62 -1.21 -12.34 -17.63
C GLY A 62 -2.16 -13.54 -17.59
N ASP A 63 -1.58 -14.73 -17.42
CA ASP A 63 -2.31 -15.99 -17.55
C ASP A 63 -2.87 -16.49 -16.20
N GLY A 64 -2.41 -15.93 -15.08
CA GLY A 64 -2.92 -16.26 -13.75
C GLY A 64 -4.26 -15.59 -13.44
N ASP A 65 -5.10 -16.23 -12.64
CA ASP A 65 -6.44 -15.71 -12.29
C ASP A 65 -6.39 -14.33 -11.62
N ALA A 66 -5.35 -14.10 -10.82
CA ALA A 66 -5.08 -12.83 -10.16
C ALA A 66 -4.42 -11.78 -11.09
N ASN A 67 -3.99 -12.13 -12.30
CA ASN A 67 -3.24 -11.22 -13.18
C ASN A 67 -4.17 -10.25 -13.92
N LYS A 68 -4.82 -9.39 -13.14
CA LYS A 68 -5.76 -8.37 -13.60
C LYS A 68 -5.39 -7.00 -13.04
N PHE A 69 -5.81 -5.95 -13.74
CA PHE A 69 -5.63 -4.58 -13.29
C PHE A 69 -6.84 -3.72 -13.60
N ASP A 70 -6.98 -2.65 -12.83
CA ASP A 70 -7.96 -1.60 -13.07
C ASP A 70 -7.23 -0.37 -13.60
N LEU A 71 -7.74 0.20 -14.70
CA LEU A 71 -7.16 1.36 -15.36
C LEU A 71 -8.04 2.59 -15.15
N TYR A 72 -7.47 3.61 -14.53
CA TYR A 72 -8.11 4.88 -14.24
C TYR A 72 -7.59 5.92 -15.24
N VAL A 73 -8.48 6.37 -16.12
CA VAL A 73 -8.14 7.26 -17.23
C VAL A 73 -8.78 8.64 -17.00
N PRO A 74 -7.99 9.73 -16.97
CA PRO A 74 -8.54 11.08 -16.83
C PRO A 74 -9.56 11.41 -17.92
N ALA A 75 -10.59 12.18 -17.56
CA ALA A 75 -11.61 12.64 -18.52
C ALA A 75 -11.04 13.70 -19.48
N ASP A 76 -10.03 14.45 -19.04
CA ASP A 76 -9.27 15.35 -19.89
C ASP A 76 -8.59 14.55 -21.02
N ARG A 77 -8.90 14.91 -22.26
CA ARG A 77 -8.34 14.32 -23.49
C ARG A 77 -7.49 15.32 -24.28
N SER A 78 -7.21 16.49 -23.73
CA SER A 78 -6.47 17.57 -24.41
C SER A 78 -4.99 17.25 -24.64
N ARG A 79 -4.43 16.32 -23.84
CA ARG A 79 -3.01 15.96 -23.88
C ARG A 79 -2.77 14.82 -24.87
N GLN A 80 -1.69 14.91 -25.65
CA GLN A 80 -1.25 13.82 -26.54
C GLN A 80 -0.68 12.62 -25.77
N HIS A 81 -0.10 12.86 -24.59
CA HIS A 81 0.53 11.85 -23.75
C HIS A 81 0.21 12.09 -22.27
N TYR A 82 0.10 11.00 -21.51
CA TYR A 82 -0.13 11.00 -20.08
C TYR A 82 0.98 10.23 -19.39
N GLY A 83 1.34 10.66 -18.17
CA GLY A 83 2.16 9.82 -17.30
C GLY A 83 1.34 8.62 -16.83
N LEU A 84 1.96 7.43 -16.81
CA LEU A 84 1.38 6.22 -16.25
C LEU A 84 1.99 5.95 -14.87
N VAL A 85 1.12 5.77 -13.87
CA VAL A 85 1.50 5.24 -12.56
C VAL A 85 0.98 3.82 -12.43
N VAL A 86 1.88 2.87 -12.19
CA VAL A 86 1.53 1.48 -11.87
C VAL A 86 1.64 1.31 -10.36
N TYR A 87 0.52 1.02 -9.71
CA TYR A 87 0.40 0.93 -8.27
C TYR A 87 0.27 -0.54 -7.85
N LEU A 88 1.14 -0.96 -6.94
CA LEU A 88 1.11 -2.27 -6.31
C LEU A 88 0.48 -2.10 -4.93
N HIS A 89 -0.62 -2.80 -4.68
CA HIS A 89 -1.29 -2.75 -3.39
C HIS A 89 -0.39 -3.24 -2.26
N SER A 90 -0.63 -2.71 -1.06
CA SER A 90 0.05 -3.15 0.16
C SER A 90 -0.44 -4.53 0.63
N GLY A 91 -0.01 -4.99 1.80
CA GLY A 91 -0.42 -6.30 2.34
C GLY A 91 0.68 -7.36 2.35
N GLY A 92 1.95 -6.94 2.28
CA GLY A 92 3.10 -7.82 2.53
C GLY A 92 3.24 -8.98 1.54
N PHE A 93 2.67 -8.86 0.35
CA PHE A 93 2.65 -9.89 -0.70
C PHE A 93 1.84 -11.15 -0.36
N THR A 94 1.05 -11.11 0.72
CA THR A 94 0.21 -12.22 1.22
C THR A 94 -1.28 -11.85 1.28
N SER A 95 -1.63 -10.57 1.10
CA SER A 95 -2.99 -10.03 1.18
C SER A 95 -3.14 -8.76 0.36
N GLY A 96 -4.39 -8.32 0.17
CA GLY A 96 -4.77 -7.09 -0.54
C GLY A 96 -5.36 -7.34 -1.93
N ASP A 97 -6.01 -6.33 -2.47
CA ASP A 97 -6.55 -6.29 -3.82
C ASP A 97 -6.41 -4.88 -4.45
N LYS A 98 -6.32 -4.80 -5.78
CA LYS A 98 -6.27 -3.57 -6.57
C LYS A 98 -7.43 -2.60 -6.26
N ALA A 99 -8.58 -3.10 -5.80
CA ALA A 99 -9.74 -2.31 -5.43
C ALA A 99 -9.58 -1.62 -4.06
N ASP A 100 -8.77 -2.17 -3.16
CA ASP A 100 -8.60 -1.65 -1.80
C ASP A 100 -8.01 -0.23 -1.80
N ASP A 101 -7.17 0.07 -2.80
CA ASP A 101 -6.45 1.34 -2.94
C ASP A 101 -7.08 2.28 -4.01
N ALA A 102 -8.34 2.05 -4.41
CA ALA A 102 -9.04 2.84 -5.42
C ALA A 102 -9.06 4.35 -5.12
N ARG A 103 -9.11 4.75 -3.84
CA ARG A 103 -9.05 6.17 -3.44
C ARG A 103 -7.73 6.84 -3.88
N THR A 104 -6.61 6.16 -3.67
CA THR A 104 -5.28 6.64 -4.09
C THR A 104 -5.22 6.76 -5.62
N LEU A 105 -5.79 5.79 -6.33
CA LEU A 105 -5.84 5.76 -7.79
C LEU A 105 -6.74 6.85 -8.38
N HIS A 106 -7.90 7.12 -7.76
CA HIS A 106 -8.75 8.26 -8.08
C HIS A 106 -8.00 9.58 -7.91
N TRP A 107 -7.26 9.74 -6.81
CA TRP A 107 -6.46 10.93 -6.57
C TRP A 107 -5.38 11.12 -7.64
N LEU A 108 -4.60 10.08 -7.95
CA LEU A 108 -3.60 10.13 -9.03
C LEU A 108 -4.24 10.48 -10.38
N CYS A 109 -5.42 9.92 -10.66
CA CYS A 109 -6.18 10.23 -11.86
C CYS A 109 -6.63 11.69 -11.92
N ALA A 110 -7.10 12.24 -10.80
CA ALA A 110 -7.45 13.66 -10.68
C ALA A 110 -6.24 14.60 -10.82
N GLN A 111 -5.02 14.14 -10.51
CA GLN A 111 -3.78 14.86 -10.80
C GLN A 111 -3.36 14.80 -12.28
N GLY A 112 -4.14 14.12 -13.13
CA GLY A 112 -3.90 14.04 -14.58
C GLY A 112 -2.97 12.90 -15.01
N TYR A 113 -2.76 11.89 -14.16
CA TYR A 113 -2.08 10.65 -14.52
C TYR A 113 -3.08 9.60 -14.99
N VAL A 114 -2.65 8.73 -15.90
CA VAL A 114 -3.30 7.42 -16.03
C VAL A 114 -2.77 6.57 -14.88
N ALA A 115 -3.64 5.96 -14.09
CA ALA A 115 -3.25 5.12 -12.97
C ALA A 115 -3.72 3.68 -13.18
N ALA A 116 -2.87 2.71 -12.85
CA ALA A 116 -3.18 1.29 -12.96
C ALA A 116 -2.96 0.60 -11.61
N GLY A 117 -4.04 0.10 -11.00
CA GLY A 117 -3.95 -0.77 -9.82
C GLY A 117 -3.84 -2.22 -10.26
N ILE A 118 -2.77 -2.90 -9.90
CA ILE A 118 -2.50 -4.27 -10.38
C ILE A 118 -2.63 -5.29 -9.26
N ASN A 119 -3.31 -6.41 -9.55
CA ASN A 119 -3.24 -7.62 -8.73
C ASN A 119 -2.06 -8.48 -9.18
N TYR A 120 -1.56 -9.32 -8.29
CA TYR A 120 -0.51 -10.31 -8.53
C TYR A 120 -0.76 -11.52 -7.64
N THR A 121 -0.20 -12.68 -7.97
CA THR A 121 -0.46 -13.90 -7.19
C THR A 121 0.11 -13.75 -5.77
N LEU A 122 -0.76 -13.76 -4.77
CA LEU A 122 -0.37 -13.66 -3.36
C LEU A 122 0.16 -14.99 -2.85
N PHE A 123 1.10 -14.92 -1.90
CA PHE A 123 1.51 -16.11 -1.16
C PHE A 123 0.40 -16.56 -0.21
N SER A 124 -0.01 -17.82 -0.35
CA SER A 124 -1.05 -18.46 0.45
C SER A 124 -0.86 -19.98 0.47
N GLU A 125 -1.70 -20.71 1.22
CA GLU A 125 -1.72 -22.17 1.17
C GLU A 125 -2.08 -22.72 -0.22
N GLN A 126 -2.91 -21.99 -0.98
CA GLN A 126 -3.27 -22.34 -2.36
C GLN A 126 -2.13 -22.02 -3.35
N HIS A 127 -1.27 -21.06 -3.01
CA HIS A 127 -0.15 -20.62 -3.84
C HIS A 127 1.18 -20.59 -3.06
N PRO A 128 1.67 -21.74 -2.55
CA PRO A 128 2.84 -21.79 -1.67
C PRO A 128 4.15 -21.46 -2.41
N GLY A 129 4.14 -21.47 -3.75
CA GLY A 129 5.28 -21.08 -4.58
C GLY A 129 5.37 -19.58 -4.87
N ALA A 130 4.32 -18.81 -4.55
CA ALA A 130 4.32 -17.38 -4.81
C ALA A 130 5.29 -16.63 -3.89
N ASN A 131 6.09 -15.75 -4.46
CA ASN A 131 7.02 -14.89 -3.74
C ASN A 131 7.31 -13.65 -4.58
N ILE A 132 8.07 -12.70 -4.02
CA ILE A 132 8.39 -11.43 -4.68
C ILE A 132 9.02 -11.65 -6.06
N LEU A 133 9.86 -12.68 -6.23
CA LEU A 133 10.46 -12.98 -7.53
C LEU A 133 9.39 -13.47 -8.52
N THR A 134 8.53 -14.42 -8.16
CA THR A 134 7.50 -14.90 -9.09
C THR A 134 6.50 -13.80 -9.45
N GLN A 135 6.09 -12.98 -8.46
CA GLN A 135 5.19 -11.85 -8.65
C GLN A 135 5.79 -10.79 -9.58
N SER A 136 7.06 -10.42 -9.38
CA SER A 136 7.75 -9.48 -10.29
C SER A 136 7.91 -10.06 -11.70
N LEU A 137 8.09 -11.38 -11.84
CA LEU A 137 8.17 -12.05 -13.13
C LEU A 137 6.82 -12.08 -13.86
N GLU A 138 5.68 -12.22 -13.16
CA GLU A 138 4.34 -12.10 -13.76
C GLU A 138 4.20 -10.75 -14.48
N ILE A 139 4.52 -9.66 -13.77
CA ILE A 139 4.45 -8.29 -14.29
C ILE A 139 5.46 -8.08 -15.44
N LYS A 140 6.71 -8.54 -15.27
CA LYS A 140 7.74 -8.41 -16.31
C LYS A 140 7.38 -9.15 -17.59
N ARG A 141 6.79 -10.35 -17.49
CA ARG A 141 6.37 -11.15 -18.65
C ARG A 141 5.24 -10.44 -19.40
N ALA A 142 4.30 -9.83 -18.68
CA ALA A 142 3.27 -9.00 -19.27
C ALA A 142 3.89 -7.84 -20.06
N TRP A 143 4.78 -7.06 -19.44
CA TRP A 143 5.47 -5.98 -20.15
C TRP A 143 6.17 -6.46 -21.44
N THR A 144 6.84 -7.61 -21.37
CA THR A 144 7.54 -8.19 -22.52
C THR A 144 6.57 -8.64 -23.63
N ARG A 145 5.38 -9.11 -23.27
CA ARG A 145 4.33 -9.54 -24.21
C ARG A 145 3.69 -8.33 -24.93
N TRP A 146 3.49 -7.23 -24.21
CA TRP A 146 2.79 -6.05 -24.71
C TRP A 146 3.71 -5.03 -25.39
N SER A 147 5.03 -5.07 -25.14
CA SER A 147 6.00 -4.21 -25.84
C SER A 147 6.51 -4.85 -27.13
N PRO A 148 6.13 -4.37 -28.33
CA PRO A 148 6.69 -4.86 -29.59
C PRO A 148 8.17 -4.49 -29.78
N ARG A 149 8.73 -3.62 -28.92
CA ARG A 149 10.15 -3.27 -28.92
C ARG A 149 10.80 -3.82 -27.66
N ARG A 150 11.62 -4.87 -27.82
CA ARG A 150 12.51 -5.30 -26.74
C ARG A 150 13.58 -4.23 -26.52
N PRO A 151 13.82 -3.78 -25.28
CA PRO A 151 14.98 -2.96 -24.96
C PRO A 151 16.27 -3.71 -25.34
N SER A 152 17.26 -3.04 -25.91
CA SER A 152 18.51 -3.64 -26.38
C SER A 152 19.32 -4.35 -25.29
N TRP A 153 19.08 -4.03 -24.02
CA TRP A 153 19.72 -4.69 -22.87
C TRP A 153 19.07 -6.02 -22.48
N ALA A 154 17.99 -6.44 -23.14
CA ALA A 154 17.21 -7.65 -22.80
C ALA A 154 17.49 -8.86 -23.73
N THR A 155 18.60 -8.87 -24.47
CA THR A 155 19.11 -10.05 -25.21
C THR A 155 20.17 -10.79 -24.40
N PRO A 156 20.19 -12.14 -24.41
CA PRO A 156 21.25 -12.94 -23.79
C PRO A 156 22.61 -12.72 -24.46
#